data_AF-A0A139K463-F1
#
_entry.id   AF-A0A139K463-F1
#
_cell.length_a   1.000
_cell.length_b   1.000
_cell.length_c   1.000
_cell.angle_alpha   90.00
_cell.angle_beta   90.00
_cell.angle_gamma   90.00
#
_symmetry.space_group_name_H-M   'P 1'
#
loop_
_entity.id
_entity.type
_entity.pdbx_description
1 polymer ?
#
loop_
_entity_poly.entity_id
_entity_poly.type
_entity_poly.pdbx_seq_one_letter_code
_entity_poly.pdbx_strand_id
1 'polypeptide(L)' 'MAKRNSKTAAQQCRYYEVDNIFVYMVETYINGNFETFRRLYHELNKDARRDFMDFLLSEVEPTYWREILKQII' A
#
# COMPACT_ATOMS: atom_id res chain seq x y z
N MET A 1 14.47 -3.35 16.03
CA MET A 1 13.67 -2.25 15.45
C MET A 1 12.23 -2.41 15.90
N ALA A 2 11.56 -1.35 16.37
CA ALA A 2 10.18 -1.43 16.81
C ALA A 2 9.25 -1.76 15.61
N LYS A 3 8.25 -2.62 15.82
CA LYS A 3 7.28 -2.99 14.78
C LYS A 3 6.48 -1.74 14.39
N ARG A 4 6.53 -1.36 13.12
CA ARG A 4 5.91 -0.14 12.59
C ARG A 4 4.46 -0.45 12.25
N ASN A 5 3.54 0.29 12.85
CA ASN A 5 2.10 0.18 12.60
C ASN A 5 1.44 1.54 12.69
N SER A 6 0.21 1.61 12.20
CA SER A 6 -0.68 2.76 12.34
C SER A 6 -0.12 4.07 11.77
N LYS A 7 0.44 4.03 10.56
CA LYS A 7 0.95 5.21 9.85
C LYS A 7 -0.05 5.81 8.86
N THR A 8 -0.10 7.14 8.80
CA THR A 8 -0.83 7.85 7.75
C THR A 8 -0.08 7.73 6.41
N ALA A 9 -0.77 7.97 5.30
CA ALA A 9 -0.14 8.01 3.98
C ALA A 9 1.03 9.01 3.93
N ALA A 10 0.83 10.23 4.44
CA ALA A 10 1.88 11.25 4.49
C ALA A 10 3.11 10.86 5.34
N GLN A 11 2.90 10.14 6.46
CA GLN A 11 4.01 9.63 7.26
C GLN A 11 4.81 8.56 6.50
N GLN A 12 4.13 7.73 5.71
CA GLN A 12 4.77 6.74 4.87
C GLN A 12 5.53 7.37 3.71
N CYS A 13 4.92 8.34 3.00
CA CYS A 13 5.58 9.12 1.95
C CYS A 13 6.92 9.71 2.43
N ARG A 14 6.92 10.37 3.60
CA ARG A 14 8.15 10.94 4.18
C ARG A 14 9.20 9.90 4.54
N TYR A 15 8.79 8.70 4.96
CA TYR A 15 9.74 7.65 5.37
C TYR A 15 10.35 6.91 4.18
N TYR A 16 9.53 6.58 3.19
CA TYR A 16 9.98 5.89 1.98
C TYR A 16 10.49 6.86 0.91
N GLU A 17 10.45 8.16 1.17
CA GLU A 17 10.90 9.23 0.27
C GLU A 17 10.21 9.18 -1.09
N VAL A 18 8.88 8.99 -1.06
CA VAL A 18 8.02 8.92 -2.25
C VAL A 18 6.92 9.96 -2.19
N ASP A 19 6.50 10.46 -3.35
CA ASP A 19 5.43 11.46 -3.45
C ASP A 19 4.06 10.85 -3.12
N ASN A 20 3.79 9.64 -3.61
CA ASN A 20 2.55 8.90 -3.37
C ASN A 20 2.85 7.47 -2.95
N ILE A 21 2.59 7.16 -1.67
CA ILE A 21 2.82 5.84 -1.12
C ILE A 21 1.93 4.76 -1.77
N PHE A 22 0.73 5.10 -2.25
CA PHE A 22 -0.16 4.11 -2.86
C PHE A 22 0.32 3.67 -4.24
N VAL A 23 0.85 4.60 -5.04
CA VAL A 23 1.54 4.28 -6.30
C VAL A 23 2.71 3.34 -6.01
N TYR A 24 3.56 3.71 -5.04
CA TYR A 24 4.70 2.90 -4.64
C TYR A 24 4.29 1.49 -4.18
N MET A 25 3.19 1.35 -3.43
CA MET A 25 2.65 0.05 -3.02
C MET A 25 2.24 -0.81 -4.23
N VAL A 26 1.51 -0.23 -5.19
CA VAL A 26 1.06 -0.94 -6.39
C VAL A 26 2.24 -1.35 -7.27
N GLU A 27 3.20 -0.45 -7.49
CA GLU A 27 4.43 -0.77 -8.23
C GLU A 27 5.24 -1.87 -7.54
N THR A 28 5.35 -1.81 -6.20
CA THR A 28 6.00 -2.85 -5.40
C THR A 28 5.34 -4.22 -5.64
N TYR A 29 4.00 -4.25 -5.68
CA TYR A 29 3.26 -5.47 -5.99
C TYR A 29 3.49 -5.95 -7.43
N ILE A 30 3.39 -5.05 -8.42
CA ILE A 30 3.58 -5.36 -9.85
C ILE A 30 5.00 -5.90 -10.11
N ASN A 31 5.99 -5.37 -9.41
CA ASN A 31 7.38 -5.85 -9.47
C ASN A 31 7.60 -7.20 -8.77
N GLY A 32 6.55 -7.83 -8.23
CA GLY A 32 6.61 -9.15 -7.59
C GLY A 32 7.10 -9.13 -6.14
N ASN A 33 7.31 -7.95 -5.54
CA ASN A 33 7.81 -7.82 -4.17
C ASN A 33 6.66 -7.93 -3.14
N PHE A 34 5.99 -9.08 -3.12
CA PHE A 34 4.76 -9.29 -2.33
C PHE A 34 4.95 -9.17 -0.81
N GLU A 35 6.11 -9.56 -0.28
CA GLU A 35 6.42 -9.40 1.15
C GLU A 35 6.53 -7.93 1.54
N THR A 36 7.20 -7.11 0.71
CA THR A 36 7.31 -5.67 0.91
C THR A 36 5.94 -5.01 0.81
N PHE A 37 5.13 -5.37 -0.18
CA PHE A 37 3.76 -4.90 -0.31
C PHE A 37 2.92 -5.17 0.97
N ARG A 38 2.91 -6.42 1.43
CA ARG A 38 2.17 -6.81 2.64
C ARG A 38 2.64 -6.02 3.87
N ARG A 39 3.96 -5.82 4.00
CA ARG A 39 4.52 -4.99 5.06
C ARG A 39 4.01 -3.55 4.97
N LEU A 40 4.08 -2.91 3.81
CA LEU A 40 3.59 -1.55 3.61
C LEU A 40 2.12 -1.43 4.00
N TYR A 41 1.28 -2.35 3.53
CA TYR A 41 -0.15 -2.36 3.86
C TYR A 41 -0.41 -2.51 5.37
N HIS A 42 0.35 -3.38 6.06
CA HIS A 42 0.21 -3.54 7.51
C HIS A 42 0.74 -2.36 8.33
N GLU A 43 1.69 -1.59 7.80
CA GLU A 43 2.18 -0.36 8.42
C GLU A 43 1.12 0.76 8.40
N LEU A 44 0.18 0.74 7.45
CA LEU A 44 -0.90 1.72 7.35
C LEU A 44 -1.85 1.68 8.55
N ASN A 45 -2.34 2.86 8.94
CA ASN A 45 -3.48 2.98 9.85
C ASN A 45 -4.81 2.69 9.15
N LYS A 46 -5.89 2.62 9.93
CA LYS A 46 -7.22 2.26 9.43
C LYS A 46 -7.73 3.19 8.31
N ASP A 47 -7.50 4.49 8.44
CA ASP A 47 -7.97 5.47 7.44
C ASP A 47 -7.13 5.40 6.17
N ALA A 48 -5.81 5.34 6.28
CA ALA A 48 -4.93 5.16 5.13
C ALA A 48 -5.16 3.82 4.39
N ARG A 49 -5.60 2.77 5.10
CA ARG A 49 -6.04 1.53 4.43
C ARG A 49 -7.32 1.73 3.63
N ARG A 50 -8.27 2.55 4.10
CA ARG A 50 -9.49 2.88 3.34
C ARG A 50 -9.12 3.71 2.12
N ASP A 51 -8.30 4.75 2.30
CA ASP A 51 -7.80 5.59 1.21
C ASP A 51 -7.07 4.75 0.15
N PHE A 52 -6.28 3.75 0.56
CA PHE A 52 -5.64 2.82 -0.37
C PHE A 52 -6.64 1.97 -1.14
N MET A 53 -7.72 1.50 -0.50
CA MET A 53 -8.76 0.72 -1.20
C MET A 53 -9.52 1.58 -2.20
N ASP A 54 -9.82 2.84 -1.86
CA ASP A 54 -10.45 3.79 -2.78
C ASP A 54 -9.53 4.06 -3.98
N PHE A 55 -8.25 4.34 -3.72
CA PHE A 55 -7.24 4.51 -4.77
C PHE A 55 -7.10 3.27 -5.66
N LEU A 56 -7.08 2.07 -5.07
CA LEU A 56 -6.98 0.81 -5.82
C LEU A 56 -8.14 0.68 -6.82
N LEU A 57 -9.36 1.02 -6.40
CA LEU A 57 -10.55 0.86 -7.24
C LEU A 57 -10.79 2.03 -8.21
N SER A 58 -10.15 3.19 -8.01
CA SER A 58 -10.29 4.35 -8.90
C SER A 58 -9.15 4.53 -9.89
N GLU A 59 -7.90 4.29 -9.47
CA GLU A 59 -6.71 4.65 -10.26
C GLU A 59 -5.95 3.44 -10.83
N VAL A 60 -6.08 2.25 -10.24
CA VAL A 60 -5.30 1.07 -10.66
C VAL A 60 -6.06 0.29 -11.72
N GLU A 61 -5.35 -0.28 -12.70
CA GLU A 61 -5.99 -1.11 -13.72
C GLU A 61 -6.73 -2.32 -13.12
N PRO A 62 -7.99 -2.59 -13.52
CA PRO A 62 -8.82 -3.65 -12.95
C PRO A 62 -8.21 -5.05 -12.94
N THR A 63 -7.28 -5.33 -13.86
CA THR A 63 -6.58 -6.62 -13.96
C THR A 63 -5.80 -6.97 -12.69
N TYR A 64 -5.32 -5.95 -11.95
CA TYR A 64 -4.53 -6.17 -10.73
C TYR A 64 -5.36 -6.23 -9.46
N TRP A 65 -6.61 -5.76 -9.47
CA TRP A 65 -7.42 -5.61 -8.25
C TRP A 65 -7.56 -6.91 -7.48
N ARG A 66 -7.97 -7.98 -8.17
CA ARG A 66 -8.24 -9.28 -7.54
C ARG A 66 -6.99 -9.84 -6.86
N GLU A 67 -5.84 -9.73 -7.52
CA GLU A 67 -4.60 -10.31 -7.00
C GLU A 67 -4.00 -9.46 -5.87
N ILE A 68 -4.10 -8.12 -5.95
CA ILE A 68 -3.73 -7.22 -4.85
C ILE A 68 -4.60 -7.48 -3.62
N LEU A 69 -5.92 -7.59 -3.79
CA LEU A 69 -6.85 -7.87 -2.69
C LEU A 69 -6.56 -9.20 -2.00
N LYS A 70 -6.14 -10.24 -2.73
CA LYS A 70 -5.73 -11.53 -2.14
C LYS A 70 -4.49 -11.42 -1.23
N GLN A 71 -3.63 -10.43 -1.43
CA GLN A 71 -2.46 -10.23 -0.57
C GLN A 71 -2.81 -9.52 0.75
N ILE A 72 -3.96 -8.86 0.79
CA ILE A 72 -4.38 -7.99 1.90
C ILE A 72 -5.20 -8.75 2.95
N ILE A 73 -5.92 -9.80 2.52
CA ILE A 73 -6.83 -10.62 3.34
C ILE A 73 -6.05 -11.60 4.22
#